data_AF-A0A7Y4SJR9-F1
#
_entry.id   AF-A0A7Y4SJR9-F1
#
_cell.length_a   1.000
_cell.length_b   1.000
_cell.length_c   1.000
_cell.angle_alpha   90.00
_cell.angle_beta   90.00
_cell.angle_gamma   90.00
#
_symmetry.space_group_name_H-M   'P 1'
#
loop_
_entity.id
_entity.type
_entity.pdbx_description
1 polymer ?
#
loop_
_entity_poly.entity_id
_entity_poly.type
_entity_poly.pdbx_seq_one_letter_code
_entity_poly.pdbx_strand_id
1 'polypeptide(L)'
;TIKPNTPIMSVTGERILDSVERLRSLRAQYAGASGNLSPDHPDILKMKQEIKALEKETGQAPEIEEVSKQLIDAKASLATASKRLGSEHPDVVQARRTIEALEQEVRRLGPAATRKPMLRPENPAYINLQAQLNAATSSLDALRSSRKAVKERLMDYAARLERTPEMEPDYLFLTRDRDTSGQKYQDIRSRLLEARVSEGLEVQRKGERFSLIDPPSLPEKPDKPNRSAIMLLGFILALAGGIGSGAAAEALDHSIRSPKQIAQLTHLLPLAVIPFMPNEQDLSRAVRRRLLLKGAGVGAFMAIFVLLHVFVMPLDVLWFAALRRMGID
;
A
#
# COMPACT_ATOMS: atom_id res chain seq x y z
N THR A 1 59.69 -8.31 -16.06
CA THR A 1 60.10 -7.08 -15.35
C THR A 1 61.61 -7.08 -15.22
N ILE A 2 62.30 -6.33 -16.08
CA ILE A 2 63.78 -6.27 -16.12
C ILE A 2 64.24 -5.44 -14.92
N LYS A 3 65.09 -6.03 -14.06
CA LYS A 3 65.60 -5.33 -12.87
C LYS A 3 66.64 -4.28 -13.33
N PRO A 4 66.54 -3.01 -12.90
CA PRO A 4 67.33 -1.90 -13.46
C PRO A 4 68.85 -1.90 -13.16
N ASN A 5 69.40 -2.99 -12.61
CA ASN A 5 70.77 -3.03 -12.07
C ASN A 5 71.60 -4.25 -12.52
N THR A 6 71.15 -5.02 -13.50
CA THR A 6 71.92 -6.19 -13.97
C THR A 6 73.12 -5.74 -14.81
N PRO A 7 74.38 -6.02 -14.40
CA PRO A 7 75.55 -5.65 -15.18
C PRO A 7 75.61 -6.48 -16.48
N ILE A 8 75.87 -5.83 -17.61
CA ILE A 8 76.08 -6.49 -18.89
C ILE A 8 77.50 -7.08 -18.86
N MET A 9 77.66 -8.36 -19.16
CA MET A 9 78.97 -9.02 -19.16
C MET A 9 79.40 -9.37 -20.59
N SER A 10 80.69 -9.18 -20.88
CA SER A 10 81.32 -9.61 -22.14
C SER A 10 81.44 -11.13 -22.17
N VAL A 11 81.50 -11.70 -23.37
CA VAL A 11 81.82 -13.12 -23.62
C VAL A 11 83.15 -13.59 -22.99
N THR A 12 84.01 -12.66 -22.59
CA THR A 12 85.28 -12.89 -21.88
C THR A 12 85.18 -12.84 -20.35
N GLY A 13 83.98 -12.62 -19.78
CA GLY A 13 83.76 -12.57 -18.32
C GLY A 13 84.01 -11.20 -17.67
N GLU A 14 84.43 -10.20 -18.45
CA GLU A 14 84.61 -8.83 -17.95
C GLU A 14 83.30 -8.05 -17.96
N ARG A 15 83.07 -7.25 -16.91
CA ARG A 15 81.90 -6.38 -16.79
C ARG A 15 81.99 -5.29 -17.86
N ILE A 16 81.01 -5.26 -18.77
CA ILE A 16 80.83 -4.15 -19.70
C ILE A 16 80.29 -2.99 -18.86
N LEU A 17 81.16 -2.06 -18.54
CA LEU A 17 80.81 -0.82 -17.86
C LEU A 17 79.94 0.02 -18.79
N ASP A 18 78.82 0.53 -18.27
CA ASP A 18 78.03 1.57 -18.93
C ASP A 18 78.93 2.78 -19.25
N SER A 19 78.65 3.54 -20.30
CA SER A 19 79.52 4.63 -20.77
C SER A 19 79.83 5.65 -19.66
N VAL A 20 78.89 5.84 -18.71
CA VAL A 20 79.06 6.67 -17.51
C VAL A 20 79.95 6.01 -16.44
N GLU A 21 79.82 4.70 -16.21
CA GLU A 21 80.68 3.97 -15.26
C GLU A 21 82.12 3.88 -15.79
N ARG A 22 82.30 3.70 -17.11
CA ARG A 22 83.60 3.68 -17.80
C ARG A 22 84.28 5.04 -17.75
N LEU A 23 83.54 6.13 -17.97
CA LEU A 23 84.07 7.49 -17.81
C LEU A 23 84.57 7.73 -16.38
N ARG A 24 83.80 7.30 -15.37
CA ARG A 24 84.18 7.48 -13.95
C ARG A 24 85.43 6.68 -13.58
N SER A 25 85.52 5.42 -14.00
CA SER A 25 86.70 4.59 -13.71
C SER A 25 87.96 5.13 -14.41
N LEU A 26 87.83 5.59 -15.67
CA LEU A 26 88.92 6.17 -16.43
C LEU A 26 89.39 7.52 -15.84
N ARG A 27 88.48 8.37 -15.35
CA ARG A 27 88.82 9.60 -14.61
C ARG A 27 89.59 9.30 -13.33
N ALA A 28 89.19 8.27 -12.57
CA ALA A 28 89.90 7.87 -11.36
C ALA A 28 91.33 7.37 -11.67
N GLN A 29 91.48 6.59 -12.76
CA GLN A 29 92.80 6.15 -13.24
C GLN A 29 93.65 7.32 -13.72
N TYR A 30 93.08 8.26 -14.48
CA TYR A 30 93.75 9.49 -14.90
C TYR A 30 94.19 10.34 -13.70
N ALA A 31 93.36 10.52 -12.68
CA ALA A 31 93.73 11.28 -11.49
C ALA A 31 94.94 10.66 -10.76
N GLY A 32 94.93 9.33 -10.58
CA GLY A 32 96.06 8.61 -9.99
C GLY A 32 97.33 8.66 -10.86
N ALA A 33 97.19 8.51 -12.17
CA ALA A 33 98.30 8.57 -13.12
C ALA A 33 98.89 9.99 -13.25
N SER A 34 98.06 11.03 -13.21
CA SER A 34 98.48 12.44 -13.31
C SER A 34 99.29 12.92 -12.11
N GLY A 35 99.20 12.24 -10.96
CA GLY A 35 100.06 12.51 -9.80
C GLY A 35 101.49 11.96 -9.95
N ASN A 36 101.68 10.93 -10.79
CA ASN A 36 102.95 10.20 -10.90
C ASN A 36 103.64 10.36 -12.27
N LEU A 37 102.90 10.67 -13.33
CA LEU A 37 103.41 10.81 -14.69
C LEU A 37 103.33 12.26 -15.17
N SER A 38 104.31 12.67 -15.99
CA SER A 38 104.36 14.01 -16.60
C SER A 38 103.15 14.26 -17.50
N PRO A 39 102.62 15.50 -17.60
CA PRO A 39 101.47 15.85 -18.45
C PRO A 39 101.59 15.44 -19.93
N ASP A 40 102.81 15.28 -20.44
CA ASP A 40 103.10 14.93 -21.84
C ASP A 40 103.29 13.41 -22.07
N HIS A 41 103.09 12.56 -21.04
CA HIS A 41 103.26 11.12 -21.18
C HIS A 41 102.20 10.52 -22.14
N PRO A 42 102.57 9.59 -23.05
CA PRO A 42 101.66 9.04 -24.05
C PRO A 42 100.39 8.40 -23.44
N ASP A 43 100.49 7.78 -22.27
CA ASP A 43 99.32 7.17 -21.60
C ASP A 43 98.37 8.22 -21.02
N ILE A 44 98.89 9.35 -20.52
CA ILE A 44 98.09 10.47 -20.02
C ILE A 44 97.34 11.13 -21.19
N LEU A 45 98.01 11.28 -22.34
CA LEU A 45 97.40 11.82 -23.56
C LEU A 45 96.28 10.91 -24.09
N LYS A 46 96.50 9.59 -24.11
CA LYS A 46 95.47 8.60 -24.49
C LYS A 46 94.28 8.65 -23.55
N MET A 47 94.52 8.60 -22.23
CA MET A 47 93.45 8.68 -21.22
C MET A 47 92.67 9.99 -21.36
N LYS A 48 93.35 11.11 -21.57
CA LYS A 48 92.70 12.42 -21.77
C LYS A 48 91.84 12.46 -23.02
N GLN A 49 92.28 11.83 -24.12
CA GLN A 49 91.50 11.72 -25.35
C GLN A 49 90.28 10.80 -25.17
N GLU A 50 90.45 9.66 -24.50
CA GLU A 50 89.37 8.70 -24.26
C GLU A 50 88.34 9.26 -23.25
N ILE A 51 88.79 9.99 -22.21
CA ILE A 51 87.93 10.78 -21.33
C ILE A 51 87.15 11.80 -22.14
N LYS A 52 87.81 12.61 -22.99
CA LYS A 52 87.13 13.62 -23.80
C LYS A 52 86.11 13.03 -24.78
N ALA A 53 86.40 11.85 -25.33
CA ALA A 53 85.48 11.12 -26.20
C ALA A 53 84.25 10.63 -25.41
N LEU A 54 84.47 9.99 -24.26
CA LEU A 54 83.42 9.49 -23.39
C LEU A 54 82.58 10.62 -22.76
N GLU A 55 83.18 11.77 -22.46
CA GLU A 55 82.49 12.99 -21.99
C GLU A 55 81.53 13.54 -23.05
N LYS A 56 81.96 13.52 -24.32
CA LYS A 56 81.12 13.94 -25.45
C LYS A 56 79.96 12.97 -25.69
N GLU A 57 80.18 11.68 -25.44
CA GLU A 57 79.16 10.63 -25.60
C GLU A 57 78.15 10.60 -24.43
N THR A 58 78.59 10.85 -23.20
CA THR A 58 77.74 10.88 -21.99
C THR A 58 77.15 12.25 -21.68
N GLY A 59 77.63 13.32 -22.34
CA GLY A 59 77.19 14.70 -22.11
C GLY A 59 77.61 15.29 -20.76
N GLN A 60 78.57 14.65 -20.07
CA GLN A 60 79.07 15.10 -18.76
C GLN A 60 80.33 15.94 -18.94
N ALA A 61 80.18 17.26 -19.10
CA ALA A 61 81.32 18.18 -19.06
C ALA A 61 81.82 18.31 -17.60
N PRO A 62 83.12 18.13 -17.32
CA PRO A 62 83.68 18.22 -15.96
C PRO A 62 83.47 19.60 -15.32
N GLU A 63 83.48 20.66 -16.12
CA GLU A 63 83.21 22.03 -15.67
C GLU A 63 81.79 22.19 -15.11
N ILE A 64 80.79 21.52 -15.68
CA ILE A 64 79.40 21.59 -15.19
C ILE A 64 79.24 20.78 -13.90
N GLU A 65 79.88 19.61 -13.80
CA GLU A 65 79.83 18.77 -12.60
C GLU A 65 80.53 19.44 -11.41
N GLU A 66 81.67 20.09 -11.65
CA GLU A 66 82.44 20.80 -10.64
C GLU A 66 81.74 22.08 -10.16
N VAL A 67 81.19 22.88 -11.08
CA VAL A 67 80.36 24.06 -10.72
C VAL A 67 79.06 23.63 -10.00
N SER A 68 78.46 22.49 -10.40
CA SER A 68 77.28 21.93 -9.71
C SER A 68 77.61 21.45 -8.29
N LYS A 69 78.77 20.83 -8.10
CA LYS A 69 79.25 20.42 -6.77
C LYS A 69 79.52 21.64 -5.88
N GLN A 70 80.20 22.66 -6.41
CA GLN A 70 80.41 23.93 -5.70
C GLN A 70 79.09 24.61 -5.32
N LEU A 71 78.08 24.56 -6.19
CA LEU A 71 76.74 25.08 -5.89
C LEU A 71 76.05 24.30 -4.76
N ILE A 72 76.19 22.97 -4.71
CA ILE A 72 75.65 22.13 -3.63
C ILE A 72 76.34 22.44 -2.31
N ASP A 73 77.67 22.52 -2.29
CA ASP A 73 78.46 22.83 -1.10
C ASP A 73 78.15 24.25 -0.57
N ALA A 74 77.97 25.23 -1.48
CA ALA A 74 77.55 26.58 -1.13
C ALA A 74 76.12 26.60 -0.54
N LYS A 75 75.18 25.83 -1.11
CA LYS A 75 73.80 25.69 -0.56
C LYS A 75 73.78 25.01 0.81
N ALA A 76 74.61 23.98 1.03
CA ALA A 76 74.76 23.33 2.32
C ALA A 76 75.38 24.26 3.38
N SER A 77 76.36 25.07 2.97
CA SER A 77 76.99 26.09 3.81
C SER A 77 75.98 27.20 4.18
N LEU A 78 75.14 27.63 3.23
CA LEU A 78 74.04 28.57 3.49
C LEU A 78 73.01 27.99 4.48
N ALA A 79 72.62 26.72 4.33
CA ALA A 79 71.69 26.07 5.25
C ALA A 79 72.24 26.01 6.69
N THR A 80 73.54 25.76 6.84
CA THR A 80 74.22 25.76 8.15
C THR A 80 74.36 27.18 8.71
N ALA A 81 74.81 28.14 7.89
CA ALA A 81 75.01 29.52 8.29
C ALA A 81 73.70 30.23 8.63
N SER A 82 72.63 30.03 7.85
CA SER A 82 71.30 30.61 8.10
C SER A 82 70.67 30.08 9.39
N LYS A 83 70.89 28.80 9.72
CA LYS A 83 70.44 28.21 10.98
C LYS A 83 71.17 28.75 12.20
N ARG A 84 72.45 29.14 12.05
CA ARG A 84 73.30 29.65 13.15
C ARG A 84 73.23 31.16 13.33
N LEU A 85 73.20 31.92 12.23
CA LEU A 85 73.41 33.37 12.22
C LEU A 85 72.12 34.17 11.87
N GLY A 86 71.03 33.49 11.49
CA GLY A 86 69.77 34.14 11.08
C GLY A 86 69.75 34.60 9.62
N SER A 87 68.58 34.98 9.09
CA SER A 87 68.42 35.29 7.65
C SER A 87 69.09 36.57 7.18
N GLU A 88 69.29 37.53 8.09
CA GLU A 88 69.74 38.91 7.81
C GLU A 88 71.25 39.13 8.03
N HIS A 89 72.00 38.09 8.43
CA HIS A 89 73.43 38.26 8.72
C HIS A 89 74.24 38.54 7.44
N PRO A 90 75.24 39.44 7.46
CA PRO A 90 76.06 39.79 6.29
C PRO A 90 76.64 38.57 5.55
N ASP A 91 77.09 37.55 6.29
CA ASP A 91 77.62 36.30 5.71
C ASP A 91 76.57 35.48 4.96
N VAL A 92 75.31 35.52 5.39
CA VAL A 92 74.18 34.83 4.73
C VAL A 92 73.81 35.58 3.45
N VAL A 93 73.89 36.91 3.46
CA VAL A 93 73.68 37.74 2.26
C VAL A 93 74.79 37.49 1.23
N GLN A 94 76.05 37.42 1.67
CA GLN A 94 77.17 37.09 0.78
C GLN A 94 77.02 35.68 0.20
N ALA A 95 76.74 34.67 1.04
CA ALA A 95 76.52 33.30 0.58
C ALA A 95 75.36 33.17 -0.43
N ARG A 96 74.27 33.94 -0.26
CA ARG A 96 73.18 34.01 -1.24
C ARG A 96 73.65 34.58 -2.59
N ARG A 97 74.46 35.65 -2.58
CA ARG A 97 75.02 36.23 -3.81
C ARG A 97 75.95 35.25 -4.52
N THR A 98 76.76 34.50 -3.79
CA THR A 98 77.63 33.47 -4.37
C THR A 98 76.82 32.35 -5.00
N ILE A 99 75.75 31.91 -4.36
CA ILE A 99 74.81 30.92 -4.91
C ILE A 99 74.15 31.45 -6.18
N GLU A 100 73.69 32.70 -6.18
CA GLU A 100 73.04 33.30 -7.35
C GLU A 100 74.00 33.41 -8.54
N ALA A 101 75.26 33.80 -8.29
CA ALA A 101 76.31 33.81 -9.30
C ALA A 101 76.61 32.41 -9.84
N LEU A 102 76.76 31.41 -8.97
CA LEU A 102 76.97 30.02 -9.37
C LEU A 102 75.75 29.45 -10.13
N GLU A 103 74.53 29.79 -9.74
CA GLU A 103 73.31 29.38 -10.46
C GLU A 103 73.24 30.00 -11.86
N GLN A 104 73.66 31.25 -12.03
CA GLN A 104 73.76 31.87 -13.34
C GLN A 104 74.83 31.22 -14.22
N GLU A 105 75.95 30.82 -13.63
CA GLU A 105 77.03 30.12 -14.34
C GLU A 105 76.58 28.73 -14.81
N VAL A 106 75.90 27.97 -13.96
CA VAL A 106 75.28 26.68 -14.34
C VAL A 106 74.25 26.85 -15.46
N ARG A 107 73.46 27.94 -15.44
CA ARG A 107 72.49 28.24 -16.51
C ARG A 107 73.18 28.64 -17.83
N ARG A 108 74.33 29.33 -17.77
CA ARG A 108 75.11 29.74 -18.95
C ARG A 108 75.78 28.57 -19.66
N LEU A 109 76.25 27.58 -18.90
CA LEU A 109 76.91 26.38 -19.43
C LEU A 109 75.96 25.41 -20.17
N GLY A 110 74.67 25.74 -20.27
CA GLY A 110 73.75 25.23 -21.29
C GLY A 110 72.67 24.25 -20.81
N PRO A 111 71.64 23.99 -21.64
CA PRO A 111 70.40 23.32 -21.23
C PRO A 111 70.46 21.78 -21.24
N ALA A 112 71.63 21.17 -21.48
CA ALA A 112 71.77 19.71 -21.48
C ALA A 112 71.73 19.09 -20.05
N ALA A 113 71.72 19.93 -19.01
CA ALA A 113 71.78 19.54 -17.60
C ALA A 113 70.44 19.62 -16.85
N THR A 114 69.28 19.71 -17.53
CA THR A 114 67.96 19.65 -16.84
C THR A 114 67.61 18.24 -16.34
N ARG A 115 68.38 17.22 -16.72
CA ARG A 115 68.38 15.96 -15.95
C ARG A 115 69.16 16.22 -14.68
N LYS A 116 68.44 16.56 -13.60
CA LYS A 116 68.96 16.48 -12.23
C LYS A 116 69.86 15.25 -12.15
N PRO A 117 71.18 15.37 -11.87
CA PRO A 117 71.98 14.21 -11.62
C PRO A 117 71.29 13.45 -10.48
N MET A 118 70.78 12.26 -10.76
CA MET A 118 70.38 11.30 -9.74
C MET A 118 71.68 10.84 -9.05
N LEU A 119 72.28 11.72 -8.27
CA LEU A 119 73.24 11.34 -7.25
C LEU A 119 72.43 10.50 -6.26
N ARG A 120 72.57 9.18 -6.38
CA ARG A 120 72.03 8.23 -5.42
C ARG A 120 72.65 8.60 -4.06
N PRO A 121 71.86 8.98 -3.06
CA PRO A 121 72.41 9.34 -1.75
C PRO A 121 73.17 8.15 -1.17
N GLU A 122 74.46 8.29 -0.91
CA GLU A 122 75.30 7.19 -0.41
C GLU A 122 75.12 6.95 1.10
N ASN A 123 74.49 7.90 1.81
CA ASN A 123 74.27 7.80 3.26
C ASN A 123 73.05 6.90 3.58
N PRO A 124 73.25 5.72 4.21
CA PRO A 124 72.17 4.78 4.52
C PRO A 124 71.09 5.36 5.46
N ALA A 125 71.45 6.29 6.36
CA ALA A 125 70.46 6.95 7.22
C ALA A 125 69.54 7.89 6.43
N TYR A 126 70.09 8.60 5.43
CA TYR A 126 69.32 9.46 4.54
C TYR A 126 68.40 8.65 3.62
N ILE A 127 68.87 7.51 3.10
CA ILE A 127 68.06 6.60 2.28
C ILE A 127 66.87 6.04 3.05
N ASN A 128 67.07 5.61 4.31
CA ASN A 128 65.98 5.15 5.16
C ASN A 128 64.97 6.26 5.45
N LEU A 129 65.43 7.47 5.76
CA LEU A 129 64.54 8.61 6.02
C LEU A 129 63.76 9.03 4.77
N GLN A 130 64.42 9.03 3.60
CA GLN A 130 63.77 9.32 2.32
C GLN A 130 62.76 8.23 1.94
N ALA A 131 63.05 6.95 2.23
CA ALA A 131 62.12 5.85 2.02
C ALA A 131 60.89 5.98 2.94
N GLN A 132 61.09 6.34 4.21
CA GLN A 132 59.99 6.62 5.14
C GLN A 132 59.16 7.82 4.71
N LEU A 133 59.80 8.91 4.26
CA LEU A 133 59.11 10.08 3.73
C LEU A 133 58.26 9.70 2.51
N ASN A 134 58.83 8.96 1.56
CA ASN A 134 58.14 8.54 0.34
C ASN A 134 56.97 7.59 0.66
N ALA A 135 57.14 6.69 1.62
CA ALA A 135 56.06 5.82 2.10
C ALA A 135 54.94 6.63 2.77
N ALA A 136 55.29 7.59 3.62
CA ALA A 136 54.33 8.48 4.28
C ALA A 136 53.59 9.38 3.28
N THR A 137 54.27 9.97 2.29
CA THR A 137 53.63 10.77 1.24
C THR A 137 52.70 9.92 0.37
N SER A 138 53.13 8.72 -0.01
CA SER A 138 52.28 7.80 -0.78
C SER A 138 51.03 7.39 0.01
N SER A 139 51.18 7.14 1.30
CA SER A 139 50.06 6.83 2.19
C SER A 139 49.11 8.03 2.34
N LEU A 140 49.65 9.24 2.51
CA LEU A 140 48.86 10.47 2.58
C LEU A 140 48.05 10.71 1.29
N ASP A 141 48.66 10.49 0.13
CA ASP A 141 47.99 10.67 -1.16
C ASP A 141 46.93 9.57 -1.41
N ALA A 142 47.18 8.34 -0.95
CA ALA A 142 46.18 7.27 -0.96
C ALA A 142 44.99 7.62 -0.04
N LEU A 143 45.24 8.12 1.17
CA LEU A 143 44.18 8.56 2.09
C LEU A 143 43.40 9.75 1.53
N ARG A 144 44.07 10.72 0.89
CA ARG A 144 43.39 11.85 0.22
C ARG A 144 42.49 11.39 -0.91
N SER A 145 42.97 10.46 -1.73
CA SER A 145 42.19 9.86 -2.82
C SER A 145 40.99 9.09 -2.28
N SER A 146 41.19 8.31 -1.22
CA SER A 146 40.11 7.60 -0.51
C SER A 146 39.06 8.57 0.05
N ARG A 147 39.50 9.64 0.73
CA ARG A 147 38.61 10.69 1.24
C ARG A 147 37.79 11.33 0.13
N LYS A 148 38.42 11.62 -1.02
CA LYS A 148 37.72 12.18 -2.18
C LYS A 148 36.65 11.21 -2.69
N ALA A 149 37.01 9.94 -2.90
CA ALA A 149 36.08 8.91 -3.37
C ALA A 149 34.91 8.68 -2.40
N VAL A 150 35.17 8.67 -1.09
CA VAL A 150 34.12 8.56 -0.07
C VAL A 150 33.20 9.77 -0.08
N LYS A 151 33.76 10.98 -0.25
CA LYS A 151 32.96 12.21 -0.34
C LYS A 151 32.07 12.22 -1.58
N GLU A 152 32.58 11.78 -2.73
CA GLU A 152 31.79 11.64 -3.95
C GLU A 152 30.64 10.63 -3.78
N ARG A 153 30.91 9.47 -3.16
CA ARG A 153 29.87 8.49 -2.82
C ARG A 153 28.84 9.05 -1.86
N LEU A 154 29.25 9.81 -0.84
CA LEU A 154 28.34 10.45 0.09
C LEU A 154 27.40 11.41 -0.63
N MET A 155 27.92 12.21 -1.57
CA MET A 155 27.12 13.14 -2.35
C MET A 155 26.15 12.42 -3.30
N ASP A 156 26.57 11.31 -3.93
CA ASP A 156 25.66 10.48 -4.74
C ASP A 156 24.52 9.89 -3.89
N TYR A 157 24.84 9.35 -2.70
CA TYR A 157 23.81 8.84 -1.79
C TYR A 157 22.89 9.92 -1.25
N ALA A 158 23.41 11.08 -0.89
CA ALA A 158 22.59 12.22 -0.45
C ALA A 158 21.63 12.67 -1.56
N ALA A 159 22.11 12.79 -2.80
CA ALA A 159 21.29 13.15 -3.95
C ALA A 159 20.20 12.10 -4.26
N ARG A 160 20.51 10.81 -4.09
CA ARG A 160 19.51 9.73 -4.23
C ARG A 160 18.46 9.80 -3.13
N LEU A 161 18.88 10.05 -1.89
CA LEU A 161 17.99 10.15 -0.75
C LEU A 161 17.05 11.36 -0.89
N GLU A 162 17.55 12.49 -1.38
CA GLU A 162 16.72 13.68 -1.66
C GLU A 162 15.71 13.44 -2.79
N ARG A 163 16.02 12.60 -3.78
CA ARG A 163 15.12 12.24 -4.88
C ARG A 163 14.10 11.15 -4.53
N THR A 164 14.35 10.37 -3.49
CA THR A 164 13.46 9.25 -3.09
C THR A 164 12.06 9.74 -2.70
N PRO A 165 11.87 10.82 -1.92
CA PRO A 165 10.56 11.39 -1.60
C PRO A 165 9.75 11.83 -2.82
N GLU A 166 10.39 12.19 -3.94
CA GLU A 166 9.69 12.58 -5.16
C GLU A 166 9.04 11.37 -5.87
N MET A 167 9.67 10.20 -5.77
CA MET A 167 9.25 8.96 -6.46
C MET A 167 8.30 8.10 -5.61
N GLU A 168 8.30 8.28 -4.30
CA GLU A 168 7.48 7.47 -3.38
C GLU A 168 5.97 7.63 -3.58
N PRO A 169 5.41 8.84 -3.80
CA PRO A 169 3.99 9.00 -4.11
C PRO A 169 3.56 8.24 -5.37
N ASP A 170 4.36 8.32 -6.45
CA ASP A 170 4.08 7.65 -7.72
C ASP A 170 4.15 6.13 -7.57
N TYR A 171 5.13 5.63 -6.82
CA TYR A 171 5.25 4.21 -6.51
C TYR A 171 4.05 3.68 -5.69
N LEU A 172 3.63 4.44 -4.66
CA LEU A 172 2.48 4.10 -3.83
C LEU A 172 1.17 4.14 -4.64
N PHE A 173 1.04 5.11 -5.54
CA PHE A 173 -0.08 5.20 -6.47
C PHE A 173 -0.13 3.96 -7.37
N LEU A 174 0.98 3.61 -8.03
CA LEU A 174 1.06 2.46 -8.92
C LEU A 174 0.81 1.14 -8.19
N THR A 175 1.28 1.01 -6.95
CA THR A 175 1.03 -0.16 -6.09
C THR A 175 -0.44 -0.29 -5.76
N ARG A 176 -1.10 0.80 -5.35
CA ARG A 176 -2.55 0.80 -5.09
C ARG A 176 -3.38 0.49 -6.34
N ASP A 177 -2.98 1.02 -7.49
CA ASP A 177 -3.68 0.79 -8.75
C ASP A 177 -3.55 -0.67 -9.20
N ARG A 178 -2.37 -1.27 -9.03
CA ARG A 178 -2.14 -2.70 -9.23
C ARG A 178 -3.05 -3.54 -8.34
N ASP A 179 -3.11 -3.23 -7.05
CA ASP A 179 -3.92 -3.99 -6.08
C ASP A 179 -5.41 -3.89 -6.38
N THR A 180 -5.88 -2.68 -6.70
CA THR A 180 -7.28 -2.40 -7.06
C THR A 180 -7.66 -3.15 -8.35
N SER A 181 -6.79 -3.11 -9.36
CA SER A 181 -6.98 -3.83 -10.62
C SER A 181 -7.00 -5.35 -10.41
N GLY A 182 -6.12 -5.87 -9.53
CA GLY A 182 -6.10 -7.27 -9.16
C GLY A 182 -7.41 -7.71 -8.48
N GLN A 183 -7.91 -6.93 -7.53
CA GLN A 183 -9.19 -7.22 -6.86
C GLN A 183 -10.37 -7.19 -7.84
N LYS A 184 -10.42 -6.18 -8.72
CA LYS A 184 -11.48 -6.04 -9.72
C LYS A 184 -11.48 -7.19 -10.73
N TYR A 185 -10.30 -7.65 -11.15
CA TYR A 185 -10.16 -8.83 -11.99
C TYR A 185 -10.73 -10.08 -11.31
N GLN A 186 -10.43 -10.28 -10.01
CA GLN A 186 -10.95 -11.43 -9.27
C GLN A 186 -12.47 -11.35 -9.10
N ASP A 187 -13.05 -10.19 -8.80
CA ASP A 187 -14.50 -10.00 -8.70
C ASP A 187 -15.20 -10.31 -10.03
N ILE A 188 -14.71 -9.74 -11.14
CA ILE A 188 -15.25 -9.99 -12.49
C ILE A 188 -15.15 -11.48 -12.84
N ARG A 189 -14.01 -12.12 -12.54
CA ARG A 189 -13.82 -13.55 -12.77
C ARG A 189 -14.81 -14.40 -11.98
N SER A 190 -15.05 -14.05 -10.71
CA SER A 190 -16.00 -14.77 -9.86
C SER A 190 -17.43 -14.62 -10.37
N ARG A 191 -17.85 -13.39 -10.73
CA ARG A 191 -19.17 -13.13 -11.32
C ARG A 191 -19.36 -13.85 -12.65
N LEU A 192 -18.30 -13.92 -13.47
CA LEU A 192 -18.34 -14.67 -14.73
C LEU A 192 -18.53 -16.17 -14.49
N LEU A 193 -17.84 -16.74 -13.49
CA LEU A 193 -18.02 -18.14 -13.12
C LEU A 193 -19.43 -18.40 -12.62
N GLU A 194 -19.97 -17.55 -11.74
CA GLU A 194 -21.34 -17.63 -11.26
C GLU A 194 -22.35 -17.57 -12.42
N ALA A 195 -22.20 -16.59 -13.32
CA ALA A 195 -23.06 -16.44 -14.49
C ALA A 195 -22.99 -17.68 -15.41
N ARG A 196 -21.81 -18.27 -15.62
CA ARG A 196 -21.67 -19.53 -16.40
C ARG A 196 -22.32 -20.72 -15.71
N VAL A 197 -22.26 -20.79 -14.38
CA VAL A 197 -22.96 -21.83 -13.63
C VAL A 197 -24.47 -21.64 -13.78
N SER A 198 -24.99 -20.43 -13.62
CA SER A 198 -26.40 -20.10 -13.84
C SER A 198 -26.86 -20.41 -15.26
N GLU A 199 -26.08 -20.03 -16.28
CA GLU A 199 -26.32 -20.39 -17.68
C GLU A 199 -26.38 -21.92 -17.86
N GLY A 200 -25.42 -22.65 -17.29
CA GLY A 200 -25.40 -24.11 -17.33
C GLY A 200 -26.62 -24.75 -16.67
N LEU A 201 -27.11 -24.18 -15.55
CA LEU A 201 -28.33 -24.64 -14.86
C LEU A 201 -29.59 -24.37 -15.69
N GLU A 202 -29.66 -23.23 -16.37
CA GLU A 202 -30.75 -22.87 -17.28
C GLU A 202 -30.77 -23.80 -18.50
N VAL A 203 -29.63 -23.98 -19.17
CA VAL A 203 -29.48 -24.88 -20.33
C VAL A 203 -29.84 -26.33 -19.96
N GLN A 204 -29.42 -26.79 -18.77
CA GLN A 204 -29.76 -28.13 -18.27
C GLN A 204 -31.20 -28.23 -17.74
N ARG A 205 -31.99 -27.15 -17.77
CA ARG A 205 -33.34 -27.07 -17.19
C ARG A 205 -33.39 -27.57 -15.74
N LYS A 206 -32.32 -27.32 -14.98
CA LYS A 206 -32.18 -27.63 -13.54
C LYS A 206 -32.55 -26.46 -12.62
N GLY A 207 -33.07 -25.37 -13.17
CA GLY A 207 -33.84 -24.40 -12.38
C GLY A 207 -35.06 -25.07 -11.76
N GLU A 208 -35.49 -24.60 -10.59
CA GLU A 208 -36.67 -25.11 -9.89
C GLU A 208 -37.89 -25.12 -10.83
N ARG A 209 -38.20 -26.29 -11.40
CA ARG A 209 -39.51 -26.51 -12.01
C ARG A 209 -40.51 -26.57 -10.87
N PHE A 210 -41.34 -25.54 -10.74
CA PHE A 210 -42.58 -25.65 -9.96
C PHE A 210 -43.42 -26.77 -10.57
N SER A 211 -43.26 -27.98 -10.05
CA SER A 211 -44.16 -29.09 -10.34
C SER A 211 -45.42 -28.85 -9.54
N LEU A 212 -46.56 -28.81 -10.21
CA LEU A 212 -47.85 -28.74 -9.54
C LEU A 212 -48.09 -30.09 -8.83
N ILE A 213 -47.76 -30.15 -7.54
CA ILE A 213 -47.95 -31.35 -6.71
C ILE A 213 -49.43 -31.51 -6.35
N ASP A 214 -50.07 -30.40 -5.96
CA ASP A 214 -51.48 -30.38 -5.56
C ASP A 214 -52.17 -29.13 -6.13
N PRO A 215 -53.15 -29.28 -7.04
CA PRO A 215 -53.93 -28.15 -7.53
C PRO A 215 -54.80 -27.55 -6.40
N PRO A 216 -55.09 -26.25 -6.44
CA PRO A 216 -55.96 -25.64 -5.44
C PRO A 216 -57.36 -26.27 -5.49
N SER A 217 -57.79 -26.86 -4.38
CA SER A 217 -59.14 -27.37 -4.21
C SER A 217 -60.13 -26.24 -3.97
N LEU A 218 -61.35 -26.40 -4.49
CA LEU A 218 -62.45 -25.47 -4.23
C LEU A 218 -62.93 -25.66 -2.78
N PRO A 219 -63.22 -24.58 -2.04
CA PRO A 219 -63.66 -24.68 -0.65
C PRO A 219 -65.03 -25.37 -0.57
N GLU A 220 -65.11 -26.46 0.18
CA GLU A 220 -66.37 -27.19 0.40
C GLU A 220 -67.38 -26.42 1.28
N LYS A 221 -66.89 -25.45 2.06
CA LYS A 221 -67.71 -24.64 2.97
C LYS A 221 -67.38 -23.16 2.82
N PRO A 222 -68.38 -22.27 2.89
CA PRO A 222 -68.13 -20.83 2.92
C PRO A 222 -67.29 -20.45 4.13
N ASP A 223 -66.18 -19.74 3.94
CA ASP A 223 -65.36 -19.20 5.03
C ASP A 223 -66.08 -18.05 5.76
N LYS A 224 -66.75 -17.17 5.00
CA LYS A 224 -67.50 -16.03 5.52
C LYS A 224 -68.77 -15.78 4.71
N PRO A 225 -69.85 -15.28 5.34
CA PRO A 225 -70.05 -15.08 6.78
C PRO A 225 -70.50 -16.38 7.51
N ASN A 226 -70.33 -16.43 8.83
CA ASN A 226 -70.80 -17.57 9.65
C ASN A 226 -72.33 -17.57 9.76
N ARG A 227 -72.98 -18.33 8.87
CA ARG A 227 -74.45 -18.35 8.70
C ARG A 227 -75.19 -18.83 9.94
N SER A 228 -74.63 -19.77 10.72
CA SER A 228 -75.29 -20.29 11.93
C SER A 228 -75.34 -19.26 13.05
N ALA A 229 -74.27 -18.46 13.21
CA ALA A 229 -74.23 -17.37 14.19
C ALA A 229 -75.26 -16.28 13.87
N ILE A 230 -75.43 -15.92 12.59
CA ILE A 230 -76.42 -14.93 12.14
C ILE A 230 -77.84 -15.43 12.45
N MET A 231 -78.14 -16.70 12.15
CA MET A 231 -79.45 -17.28 12.43
C MET A 231 -79.77 -17.32 13.93
N LEU A 232 -78.81 -17.71 14.77
CA LEU A 232 -78.98 -17.72 16.22
C LEU A 232 -79.23 -16.31 16.77
N LEU A 233 -78.44 -15.33 16.33
CA LEU A 233 -78.61 -13.94 16.75
C LEU A 233 -79.95 -13.37 16.29
N GLY A 234 -80.35 -13.64 15.04
CA GLY A 234 -81.64 -13.22 14.49
C GLY A 234 -82.81 -13.82 15.28
N PHE A 235 -82.74 -15.10 15.64
CA PHE A 235 -83.75 -15.76 16.48
C PHE A 235 -83.87 -15.11 17.86
N ILE A 236 -82.74 -14.88 18.53
CA ILE A 236 -82.71 -14.23 19.85
C ILE A 236 -83.29 -12.81 19.77
N LEU A 237 -82.89 -12.03 18.77
CA LEU A 237 -83.39 -10.67 18.55
C LEU A 237 -84.88 -10.64 18.22
N ALA A 238 -85.38 -11.59 17.42
CA ALA A 238 -86.80 -11.69 17.11
C ALA A 238 -87.64 -12.04 18.36
N LEU A 239 -87.16 -12.96 19.20
CA LEU A 239 -87.83 -13.33 20.44
C LEU A 239 -87.83 -12.16 21.44
N ALA A 240 -86.68 -11.52 21.64
CA ALA A 240 -86.55 -10.36 22.49
C ALA A 240 -87.39 -9.18 21.97
N GLY A 241 -87.41 -8.95 20.66
CA GLY A 241 -88.21 -7.92 20.01
C GLY A 241 -89.71 -8.18 20.13
N GLY A 242 -90.15 -9.43 19.99
CA GLY A 242 -91.57 -9.81 20.16
C GLY A 242 -92.06 -9.64 21.60
N ILE A 243 -91.31 -10.18 22.57
CA ILE A 243 -91.63 -10.03 23.99
C ILE A 243 -91.56 -8.55 24.39
N GLY A 244 -90.50 -7.85 23.99
CA GLY A 244 -90.28 -6.44 24.28
C GLY A 244 -91.37 -5.55 23.70
N SER A 245 -91.79 -5.78 22.45
CA SER A 245 -92.88 -5.03 21.81
C SER A 245 -94.21 -5.29 22.52
N GLY A 246 -94.49 -6.53 22.93
CA GLY A 246 -95.69 -6.86 23.70
C GLY A 246 -95.71 -6.20 25.08
N ALA A 247 -94.58 -6.25 25.80
CA ALA A 247 -94.43 -5.60 27.10
C ALA A 247 -94.53 -4.07 27.00
N ALA A 248 -93.92 -3.48 25.97
CA ALA A 248 -94.03 -2.04 25.70
C ALA A 248 -95.48 -1.64 25.36
N ALA A 249 -96.17 -2.43 24.53
CA ALA A 249 -97.56 -2.17 24.18
C ALA A 249 -98.49 -2.23 25.41
N GLU A 250 -98.28 -3.16 26.34
CA GLU A 250 -99.04 -3.24 27.58
C GLU A 250 -98.65 -2.12 28.57
N ALA A 251 -97.37 -1.76 28.68
CA ALA A 251 -96.92 -0.66 29.54
C ALA A 251 -97.43 0.72 29.08
N LEU A 252 -97.64 0.89 27.77
CA LEU A 252 -98.22 2.09 27.17
C LEU A 252 -99.77 2.10 27.20
N ASP A 253 -100.42 0.96 27.47
CA ASP A 253 -101.88 0.89 27.57
C ASP A 253 -102.35 1.25 28.99
N HIS A 254 -102.97 2.42 29.12
CA HIS A 254 -103.53 2.90 30.39
C HIS A 254 -104.99 2.45 30.64
N SER A 255 -105.52 1.54 29.83
CA SER A 255 -106.90 1.07 29.95
C SER A 255 -107.13 0.21 31.19
N ILE A 256 -108.19 0.48 31.93
CA ILE A 256 -108.56 -0.31 33.10
C ILE A 256 -109.33 -1.56 32.64
N ARG A 257 -108.78 -2.75 32.89
CA ARG A 257 -109.30 -4.05 32.41
C ARG A 257 -109.84 -4.95 33.51
N SER A 258 -109.56 -4.65 34.78
CA SER A 258 -109.99 -5.47 35.91
C SER A 258 -110.75 -4.67 36.97
N PRO A 259 -111.81 -5.24 37.58
CA PRO A 259 -112.45 -4.64 38.76
C PRO A 259 -111.46 -4.36 39.90
N LYS A 260 -110.40 -5.19 40.03
CA LYS A 260 -109.32 -5.00 41.02
C LYS A 260 -108.50 -3.74 40.74
N GLN A 261 -108.23 -3.44 39.47
CA GLN A 261 -107.49 -2.24 39.06
C GLN A 261 -108.28 -0.97 39.40
N ILE A 262 -109.61 -0.99 39.19
CA ILE A 262 -110.49 0.12 39.61
C ILE A 262 -110.43 0.29 41.13
N ALA A 263 -110.60 -0.80 41.89
CA ALA A 263 -110.58 -0.75 43.35
C ALA A 263 -109.24 -0.22 43.92
N GLN A 264 -108.13 -0.54 43.27
CA GLN A 264 -106.80 -0.03 43.63
C GLN A 264 -106.62 1.45 43.29
N LEU A 265 -107.17 1.91 42.16
CA LEU A 265 -107.04 3.30 41.70
C LEU A 265 -107.95 4.26 42.49
N THR A 266 -109.17 3.83 42.83
CA THR A 266 -110.18 4.68 43.48
C THR A 266 -110.31 4.43 44.97
N HIS A 267 -109.66 3.39 45.52
CA HIS A 267 -109.79 2.92 46.90
C HIS A 267 -111.22 2.55 47.35
N LEU A 268 -112.12 2.27 46.40
CA LEU A 268 -113.51 1.88 46.67
C LEU A 268 -113.75 0.45 46.19
N LEU A 269 -114.49 -0.34 46.98
CA LEU A 269 -114.90 -1.68 46.54
C LEU A 269 -116.04 -1.58 45.50
N PRO A 270 -115.89 -2.21 44.32
CA PRO A 270 -116.99 -2.31 43.35
C PRO A 270 -118.17 -3.08 43.97
N LEU A 271 -119.36 -2.49 43.98
CA LEU A 271 -120.57 -3.09 44.56
C LEU A 271 -121.13 -4.25 43.71
N ALA A 272 -120.97 -4.17 42.38
CA ALA A 272 -121.36 -5.22 41.44
C ALA A 272 -120.49 -5.15 40.18
N VAL A 273 -120.20 -6.29 39.56
CA VAL A 273 -119.52 -6.38 38.26
C VAL A 273 -120.54 -6.87 37.23
N ILE A 274 -120.84 -6.04 36.23
CA ILE A 274 -121.71 -6.43 35.12
C ILE A 274 -120.87 -7.27 34.15
N PRO A 275 -121.25 -8.53 33.87
CA PRO A 275 -120.53 -9.34 32.91
C PRO A 275 -120.66 -8.72 31.51
N PHE A 276 -119.57 -8.77 30.75
CA PHE A 276 -119.57 -8.31 29.37
C PHE A 276 -120.53 -9.18 28.53
N MET A 277 -121.59 -8.57 28.00
CA MET A 277 -122.55 -9.21 27.09
C MET A 277 -122.14 -8.88 25.64
N PRO A 278 -121.55 -9.82 24.88
CA PRO A 278 -121.05 -9.55 23.54
C PRO A 278 -122.19 -9.23 22.57
N ASN A 279 -122.03 -8.18 21.76
CA ASN A 279 -122.94 -7.88 20.65
C ASN A 279 -122.50 -8.64 19.37
N GLU A 280 -123.35 -8.75 18.36
CA GLU A 280 -123.01 -9.38 17.06
C GLU A 280 -121.78 -8.72 16.40
N GLN A 281 -121.63 -7.41 16.58
CA GLN A 281 -120.44 -6.66 16.14
C GLN A 281 -119.17 -7.05 16.91
N ASP A 282 -119.26 -7.39 18.18
CA ASP A 282 -118.11 -7.80 18.99
C ASP A 282 -117.70 -9.24 18.68
N LEU A 283 -118.67 -10.11 18.41
CA LEU A 283 -118.41 -11.49 17.97
C LEU A 283 -117.71 -11.50 16.60
N SER A 284 -118.19 -10.71 15.64
CA SER A 284 -117.57 -10.61 14.31
C SER A 284 -116.16 -9.98 14.37
N ARG A 285 -115.93 -8.96 15.21
CA ARG A 285 -114.58 -8.43 15.48
C ARG A 285 -113.66 -9.48 16.11
N ALA A 286 -114.14 -10.27 17.07
CA ALA A 286 -113.36 -11.33 17.69
C ALA A 286 -112.98 -12.44 16.70
N VAL A 287 -113.91 -12.85 15.84
CA VAL A 287 -113.66 -13.83 14.76
C VAL A 287 -112.65 -13.27 13.76
N ARG A 288 -112.80 -12.03 13.30
CA ARG A 288 -111.85 -11.37 12.40
C ARG A 288 -110.46 -11.26 13.02
N ARG A 289 -110.36 -10.87 14.29
CA ARG A 289 -109.09 -10.82 15.03
C ARG A 289 -108.43 -12.20 15.14
N ARG A 290 -109.20 -13.26 15.44
CA ARG A 290 -108.68 -14.64 15.48
C ARG A 290 -108.21 -15.11 14.10
N LEU A 291 -108.95 -14.79 13.04
CA LEU A 291 -108.53 -15.09 11.66
C LEU A 291 -107.25 -14.35 11.29
N LEU A 292 -107.14 -13.07 11.63
CA LEU A 292 -105.91 -12.29 11.42
C LEU A 292 -104.73 -12.85 12.20
N LEU A 293 -104.91 -13.24 13.46
CA LEU A 293 -103.87 -13.86 14.28
C LEU A 293 -103.43 -15.22 13.71
N LYS A 294 -104.38 -16.07 13.31
CA LYS A 294 -104.08 -17.34 12.63
C LYS A 294 -103.34 -17.11 11.31
N GLY A 295 -103.81 -16.15 10.51
CA GLY A 295 -103.17 -15.75 9.25
C GLY A 295 -101.75 -15.22 9.45
N ALA A 296 -101.53 -14.38 10.46
CA ALA A 296 -100.20 -13.89 10.83
C ALA A 296 -99.27 -15.04 11.26
N GLY A 297 -99.79 -16.03 12.01
CA GLY A 297 -99.04 -17.23 12.36
C GLY A 297 -98.63 -18.06 11.15
N VAL A 298 -99.55 -18.29 10.20
CA VAL A 298 -99.24 -18.97 8.93
C VAL A 298 -98.23 -18.17 8.11
N GLY A 299 -98.36 -16.85 8.03
CA GLY A 299 -97.43 -15.97 7.33
C GLY A 299 -96.02 -16.01 7.93
N ALA A 300 -95.90 -15.98 9.27
CA ALA A 300 -94.62 -16.11 9.96
C ALA A 300 -93.96 -17.47 9.68
N PHE A 301 -94.74 -18.55 9.69
CA PHE A 301 -94.23 -19.89 9.35
C PHE A 301 -93.70 -19.95 7.91
N MET A 302 -94.44 -19.37 6.95
CA MET A 302 -94.02 -19.33 5.54
C MET A 302 -92.77 -18.46 5.35
N ALA A 303 -92.66 -17.33 6.06
CA ALA A 303 -91.46 -16.50 6.07
C ALA A 303 -90.22 -17.22 6.64
N ILE A 304 -90.37 -17.98 7.73
CA ILE A 304 -89.29 -18.81 8.28
C ILE A 304 -88.86 -19.86 7.26
N PHE A 305 -89.82 -20.48 6.56
CA PHE A 305 -89.54 -21.49 5.55
C PHE A 305 -88.75 -20.91 4.36
N VAL A 306 -89.12 -19.72 3.89
CA VAL A 306 -88.38 -18.98 2.85
C VAL A 306 -86.99 -18.57 3.33
N LEU A 307 -86.85 -18.09 4.56
CA LEU A 307 -85.55 -17.72 5.12
C LEU A 307 -84.62 -18.93 5.24
N LEU A 308 -85.14 -20.09 5.65
CA LEU A 308 -84.38 -21.34 5.68
C LEU A 308 -83.94 -21.76 4.26
N HIS A 309 -84.83 -21.66 3.27
CA HIS A 309 -84.52 -21.95 1.88
C HIS A 309 -83.37 -21.08 1.33
N VAL A 310 -83.43 -19.77 1.57
CA VAL A 310 -82.49 -18.81 1.01
C VAL A 310 -81.14 -18.83 1.74
N PHE A 311 -81.13 -18.94 3.07
CA PHE A 311 -79.92 -18.72 3.86
C PHE A 311 -79.23 -19.99 4.35
N VAL A 312 -79.96 -21.09 4.57
CA VAL A 312 -79.40 -22.31 5.15
C VAL A 312 -79.13 -23.34 4.07
N MET A 313 -80.19 -23.89 3.46
CA MET A 313 -80.10 -24.90 2.40
C MET A 313 -81.33 -24.80 1.49
N PRO A 314 -81.18 -25.03 0.17
CA PRO A 314 -82.33 -25.20 -0.70
C PRO A 314 -83.25 -26.30 -0.16
N LEU A 315 -84.55 -26.13 -0.34
CA LEU A 315 -85.57 -27.01 0.24
C LEU A 315 -85.43 -28.44 -0.29
N ASP A 316 -84.99 -28.57 -1.53
CA ASP A 316 -84.72 -29.85 -2.17
C ASP A 316 -83.62 -30.62 -1.40
N VAL A 317 -82.53 -29.93 -1.05
CA VAL A 317 -81.41 -30.53 -0.28
C VAL A 317 -81.84 -30.89 1.13
N LEU A 318 -82.67 -30.05 1.77
CA LEU A 318 -83.20 -30.30 3.11
C LEU A 318 -84.13 -31.52 3.12
N TRP A 319 -84.98 -31.65 2.10
CA TRP A 319 -85.85 -32.81 1.89
C TRP A 319 -85.05 -34.10 1.73
N PHE A 320 -84.04 -34.11 0.85
CA PHE A 320 -83.18 -35.29 0.66
C PHE A 320 -82.31 -35.60 1.89
N ALA A 321 -81.81 -34.59 2.60
CA ALA A 321 -81.07 -34.78 3.85
C ALA A 321 -81.96 -35.37 4.96
N ALA A 322 -83.22 -34.96 5.02
CA ALA A 322 -84.21 -35.51 5.96
C ALA A 322 -84.57 -36.96 5.61
N LEU A 323 -84.81 -37.26 4.32
CA LEU A 323 -85.07 -38.62 3.83
C LEU A 323 -83.93 -39.58 4.19
N ARG A 324 -82.70 -39.15 3.90
CA ARG A 324 -81.48 -39.91 4.19
C ARG A 324 -81.29 -40.17 5.69
N ARG A 325 -81.67 -39.21 6.54
CA ARG A 325 -81.61 -39.36 8.00
C ARG A 325 -82.73 -40.26 8.55
N MET A 326 -83.84 -40.35 7.82
CA MET A 326 -84.95 -41.27 8.10
C MET A 326 -84.76 -42.66 7.46
N GLY A 327 -83.65 -42.90 6.76
CA GLY A 327 -83.30 -44.21 6.20
C GLY A 327 -84.15 -44.61 4.98
N ILE A 328 -84.75 -43.63 4.32
CA ILE A 328 -85.49 -43.83 3.08
C ILE A 328 -84.58 -43.25 1.98
N ASP A 329 -83.94 -44.14 1.23
CA ASP A 329 -83.17 -43.80 0.03
C ASP A 329 -84.10 -43.33 -1.10
#